data_AF-A0A258JDT3-F1
#
_entry.id   AF-A0A258JDT3-F1
#
_cell.length_a   1.000
_cell.length_b   1.000
_cell.length_c   1.000
_cell.angle_alpha   90.00
_cell.angle_beta   90.00
_cell.angle_gamma   90.00
#
_symmetry.space_group_name_H-M   'P 1'
#
loop_
_entity.id
_entity.type
_entity.pdbx_description
1 polymer ?
#
loop_
_entity_poly.entity_id
_entity_poly.type
_entity_poly.pdbx_seq_one_letter_code
_entity_poly.pdbx_strand_id
1 'polypeptide(L)'
;MNLRAMAVGDEAWERDVRDAFTALASIEQDILHRGAIMDSPHADEWEACNERFHSALIAACGSPTYLNIRATLYRRAERYRRVARKFERDVHEEHVSLFEATIDRNALRACRLTEHHIARRVDGILRHAGEHTDWR
;
A
#
# COMPACT_ATOMS: atom_id res chain seq x y z
N MET A 1 -12.64 -1.81 6.12
CA MET A 1 -11.46 -1.36 6.89
C MET A 1 -11.25 0.16 6.73
N ASN A 2 -11.11 0.67 5.50
CA ASN A 2 -11.23 2.12 5.20
C ASN A 2 -12.62 2.70 5.54
N LEU A 3 -13.67 1.88 5.55
CA LEU A 3 -15.08 2.29 5.76
C LEU A 3 -15.29 3.24 6.94
N ARG A 4 -14.73 2.91 8.11
CA ARG A 4 -14.92 3.74 9.31
C ARG A 4 -14.16 5.05 9.22
N ALA A 5 -12.94 5.03 8.68
CA ALA A 5 -12.15 6.23 8.47
C ALA A 5 -12.84 7.18 7.48
N MET A 6 -13.37 6.67 6.37
CA MET A 6 -14.18 7.48 5.44
C MET A 6 -15.49 7.97 6.05
N ALA A 7 -16.09 7.24 6.99
CA ALA A 7 -17.34 7.66 7.62
C ALA A 7 -17.17 8.78 8.66
N VAL A 8 -16.01 8.85 9.33
CA VAL A 8 -15.79 9.79 10.45
C VAL A 8 -14.60 10.74 10.27
N GLY A 9 -13.84 10.58 9.20
CA GLY A 9 -12.64 11.39 8.91
C GLY A 9 -13.01 12.81 8.54
N ASP A 10 -12.38 13.76 9.21
CA ASP A 10 -12.52 15.20 9.02
C ASP A 10 -11.61 15.72 7.89
N GLU A 11 -11.60 17.04 7.68
CA GLU A 11 -10.74 17.69 6.68
C GLU A 11 -9.25 17.50 6.96
N ALA A 12 -8.85 17.35 8.22
CA ALA A 12 -7.46 17.13 8.60
C ALA A 12 -7.01 15.72 8.18
N TRP A 13 -7.84 14.71 8.41
CA TRP A 13 -7.61 13.36 7.92
C TRP A 13 -7.52 13.31 6.39
N GLU A 14 -8.45 13.97 5.70
CA GLU A 14 -8.45 13.97 4.23
C GLU A 14 -7.19 14.62 3.65
N ARG A 15 -6.72 15.72 4.26
CA ARG A 15 -5.46 16.36 3.88
C ARG A 15 -4.27 15.44 4.10
N ASP A 16 -4.18 14.75 5.24
CA ASP A 16 -3.06 13.81 5.49
C ASP A 16 -3.06 12.65 4.49
N VAL A 17 -4.23 12.15 4.09
CA VAL A 17 -4.36 11.15 3.02
C VAL A 17 -3.83 11.68 1.69
N ARG A 18 -4.17 12.92 1.31
CA ARG A 18 -3.69 13.56 0.08
C ARG A 18 -2.18 13.79 0.10
N ASP A 19 -1.64 14.27 1.22
CA ASP A 19 -0.21 14.53 1.37
C ASP A 19 0.59 13.23 1.29
N ALA A 20 0.13 12.18 1.98
CA ALA A 20 0.76 10.87 1.95
C ALA A 20 0.70 10.22 0.57
N PHE A 21 -0.43 10.34 -0.14
CA PHE A 21 -0.56 9.85 -1.51
C PHE A 21 0.36 10.61 -2.47
N THR A 22 0.42 11.93 -2.38
CA THR A 22 1.27 12.77 -3.25
C THR A 22 2.73 12.39 -3.12
N ALA A 23 3.22 12.20 -1.89
CA ALA A 23 4.58 11.75 -1.62
C ALA A 23 4.87 10.37 -2.23
N LEU A 24 3.96 9.41 -2.06
CA LEU A 24 4.10 8.06 -2.61
C LEU A 24 4.09 8.06 -4.15
N ALA A 25 3.13 8.75 -4.75
CA ALA A 25 2.95 8.84 -6.20
C ALA A 25 4.19 9.43 -6.88
N SER A 26 4.81 10.46 -6.29
CA SER A 26 6.05 11.04 -6.82
C SER A 26 7.17 10.02 -6.93
N ILE A 27 7.39 9.21 -5.89
CA ILE A 27 8.44 8.19 -5.86
C ILE A 27 8.13 7.06 -6.86
N GLU A 28 6.88 6.62 -6.93
CA GLU A 28 6.45 5.58 -7.86
C GLU A 28 6.64 6.00 -9.32
N GLN A 29 6.27 7.24 -9.65
CA GLN A 29 6.47 7.79 -10.98
C GLN A 29 7.95 7.91 -11.31
N ASP A 30 8.79 8.36 -10.37
CA ASP A 30 10.25 8.41 -10.58
C ASP A 30 10.85 7.02 -10.85
N ILE A 31 10.40 5.99 -10.11
CA ILE A 31 10.83 4.60 -10.32
C ILE A 31 10.41 4.10 -11.71
N LEU A 32 9.15 4.34 -12.10
CA LEU A 32 8.61 3.95 -13.41
C LEU A 32 9.38 4.62 -14.57
N HIS A 33 9.62 5.93 -14.48
CA HIS A 33 10.29 6.70 -15.55
C HIS A 33 11.77 6.33 -15.69
N ARG A 34 12.47 6.06 -14.58
CA ARG A 34 13.92 5.79 -14.61
C ARG A 34 14.24 4.33 -14.91
N GLY A 35 13.23 3.45 -14.94
CA GLY A 35 13.43 2.00 -15.04
C GLY A 35 14.33 1.47 -13.91
N ALA A 36 14.39 2.20 -12.80
CA ALA A 36 15.33 1.92 -11.73
C ALA A 36 14.93 0.60 -11.08
N ILE A 37 15.82 -0.39 -11.17
CA ILE A 37 15.70 -1.57 -10.33
C ILE A 37 15.71 -1.07 -8.89
N MET A 38 14.75 -1.57 -8.14
CA MET A 38 14.42 -1.21 -6.76
C MET A 38 15.49 -1.70 -5.75
N ASP A 39 16.76 -1.58 -6.13
CA ASP A 39 17.97 -1.96 -5.39
C ASP A 39 18.79 -0.71 -4.96
N SER A 40 18.14 0.46 -4.88
CA SER A 40 18.71 1.79 -4.53
C SER A 40 18.02 2.35 -3.26
N PRO A 41 18.59 3.34 -2.53
CA PRO A 41 17.93 4.09 -1.44
C PRO A 41 16.45 4.47 -1.66
N HIS A 42 16.01 4.62 -2.93
CA HIS A 42 14.61 4.80 -3.29
C HIS A 42 13.67 3.67 -2.86
N ALA A 43 14.19 2.47 -2.63
CA ALA A 43 13.40 1.33 -2.20
C ALA A 43 12.90 1.47 -0.77
N ASP A 44 13.73 2.03 0.12
CA ASP A 44 13.39 2.31 1.51
C ASP A 44 12.49 3.56 1.61
N GLU A 45 12.79 4.60 0.83
CA GLU A 45 11.94 5.79 0.72
C GLU A 45 10.53 5.44 0.25
N TRP A 46 10.41 4.62 -0.80
CA TRP A 46 9.12 4.12 -1.27
C TRP A 46 8.38 3.33 -0.19
N GLU A 47 9.07 2.43 0.54
CA GLU A 47 8.41 1.61 1.58
C GLU A 47 7.88 2.48 2.73
N ALA A 48 8.63 3.51 3.13
CA ALA A 48 8.21 4.47 4.14
C ALA A 48 7.00 5.30 3.68
N CYS A 49 7.01 5.79 2.44
CA CYS A 49 5.87 6.49 1.85
C CYS A 49 4.65 5.57 1.70
N ASN A 50 4.87 4.31 1.33
CA ASN A 50 3.81 3.31 1.20
C ASN A 50 3.16 3.02 2.57
N GLU A 51 3.96 2.84 3.62
CA GLU A 51 3.48 2.64 4.99
C GLU A 51 2.69 3.85 5.47
N ARG A 52 3.19 5.07 5.20
CA ARG A 52 2.52 6.32 5.57
C ARG A 52 1.17 6.45 4.90
N PHE A 53 1.10 6.26 3.58
CA PHE A 53 -0.16 6.33 2.82
C PHE A 53 -1.18 5.35 3.37
N HIS A 54 -0.78 4.10 3.49
CA HIS A 54 -1.61 3.07 4.07
C HIS A 54 -2.08 3.45 5.48
N SER A 55 -1.22 3.98 6.34
CA SER A 55 -1.58 4.38 7.70
C SER A 55 -2.58 5.54 7.73
N ALA A 56 -2.41 6.54 6.86
CA ALA A 56 -3.34 7.65 6.71
C ALA A 56 -4.75 7.18 6.32
N LEU A 57 -4.88 6.23 5.37
CA LEU A 57 -6.20 5.69 4.93
C LEU A 57 -7.08 5.17 6.06
N ILE A 58 -6.47 4.72 7.16
CA ILE A 58 -7.18 4.09 8.27
C ILE A 58 -7.11 4.89 9.57
N ALA A 59 -6.36 5.99 9.61
CA ALA A 59 -6.08 6.75 10.85
C ALA A 59 -7.38 7.22 11.53
N ALA A 60 -8.36 7.67 10.75
CA ALA A 60 -9.66 8.08 11.27
C ALA A 60 -10.55 6.92 11.77
N CYS A 61 -10.17 5.65 11.64
CA CYS A 61 -11.01 4.54 12.13
C CYS A 61 -11.18 4.52 13.66
N GLY A 62 -10.32 5.24 14.40
CA GLY A 62 -10.46 5.46 15.84
C GLY A 62 -10.28 4.22 16.72
N SER A 63 -9.73 3.12 16.21
CA SER A 63 -9.46 1.89 16.99
C SER A 63 -7.96 1.65 17.17
N PRO A 64 -7.38 1.98 18.33
CA PRO A 64 -5.94 1.83 18.61
C PRO A 64 -5.44 0.39 18.47
N THR A 65 -6.22 -0.58 18.96
CA THR A 65 -5.90 -2.02 18.87
C THR A 65 -5.73 -2.46 17.42
N TYR A 66 -6.63 -2.00 16.55
CA TYR A 66 -6.63 -2.39 15.15
C TYR A 66 -5.49 -1.70 14.37
N LEU A 67 -5.20 -0.42 14.64
CA LEU A 67 -4.02 0.26 14.11
C LEU A 67 -2.74 -0.52 14.44
N ASN A 68 -2.62 -1.02 15.68
CA ASN A 68 -1.46 -1.78 16.13
C ASN A 68 -1.35 -3.17 15.47
N ILE A 69 -2.47 -3.89 15.30
CA ILE A 69 -2.51 -5.18 14.59
C ILE A 69 -2.01 -4.99 13.17
N ARG A 70 -2.52 -3.98 12.47
CA ARG A 70 -2.10 -3.73 11.09
C ARG A 70 -0.63 -3.32 11.02
N ALA A 71 -0.16 -2.41 11.87
CA ALA A 71 1.25 -2.03 11.88
C ALA A 71 2.15 -3.26 12.10
N THR A 72 1.73 -4.19 12.97
CA THR A 72 2.44 -5.45 13.21
C THR A 72 2.43 -6.36 11.99
N LEU A 73 1.29 -6.54 11.33
CA LEU A 73 1.19 -7.33 10.09
C LEU A 73 1.99 -6.69 8.96
N TYR A 74 1.96 -5.36 8.85
CA TYR A 74 2.69 -4.59 7.85
C TYR A 74 4.19 -4.82 7.97
N ARG A 75 4.77 -4.67 9.18
CA ARG A 75 6.18 -4.96 9.47
C ARG A 75 6.55 -6.41 9.20
N ARG A 76 5.71 -7.38 9.60
CA ARG A 76 5.97 -8.81 9.35
C ARG A 76 5.96 -9.16 7.86
N ALA A 77 5.11 -8.49 7.09
CA ALA A 77 5.01 -8.69 5.65
C ALA A 77 6.08 -7.95 4.84
N GLU A 78 6.80 -7.00 5.45
CA GLU A 78 7.84 -6.19 4.79
C GLU A 78 8.91 -7.07 4.11
N ARG A 79 9.43 -8.07 4.82
CA ARG A 79 10.46 -8.97 4.27
C ARG A 79 9.99 -9.69 3.01
N TYR A 80 8.72 -10.12 2.98
CA TYR A 80 8.15 -10.79 1.81
C TYR A 80 7.88 -9.80 0.66
N ARG A 81 7.44 -8.57 0.97
CA ARG A 81 7.25 -7.51 -0.04
C ARG A 81 8.55 -7.11 -0.71
N ARG A 82 9.65 -6.96 0.04
CA ARG A 82 10.97 -6.63 -0.52
C ARG A 82 11.43 -7.65 -1.57
N VAL A 83 11.06 -8.92 -1.38
CA VAL A 83 11.42 -10.00 -2.30
C VAL A 83 10.46 -10.07 -3.51
N ALA A 84 9.15 -9.98 -3.28
CA ALA A 84 8.14 -10.00 -4.35
C ALA A 84 8.14 -8.74 -5.24
N ARG A 85 8.71 -7.62 -4.74
CA ARG A 85 8.81 -6.31 -5.41
C ARG A 85 9.49 -6.31 -6.77
N LYS A 86 10.32 -7.32 -7.08
CA LYS A 86 10.96 -7.45 -8.40
C LYS A 86 9.95 -7.69 -9.55
N PHE A 87 8.68 -7.96 -9.23
CA PHE A 87 7.69 -8.47 -10.18
C PHE A 87 6.40 -7.63 -10.30
N GLU A 88 6.23 -6.55 -9.54
CA GLU A 88 4.98 -5.78 -9.51
C GLU A 88 5.08 -4.54 -10.43
N ARG A 89 4.58 -4.67 -11.68
CA ARG A 89 4.60 -3.59 -12.69
C ARG A 89 3.49 -2.53 -12.53
N ASP A 90 2.45 -2.76 -11.72
CA ASP A 90 1.23 -1.91 -11.73
C ASP A 90 0.79 -1.37 -10.36
N VAL A 91 1.66 -1.36 -9.34
CA VAL A 91 1.26 -0.94 -7.97
C VAL A 91 0.80 0.53 -7.90
N HIS A 92 1.33 1.38 -8.77
CA HIS A 92 0.94 2.79 -8.84
C HIS A 92 -0.55 2.97 -9.16
N GLU A 93 -1.07 2.26 -10.17
CA GLU A 93 -2.48 2.36 -10.57
C GLU A 93 -3.44 1.88 -9.47
N GLU A 94 -3.01 0.88 -8.69
CA GLU A 94 -3.77 0.41 -7.54
C GLU A 94 -3.85 1.47 -6.44
N HIS A 95 -2.73 2.16 -6.16
CA HIS A 95 -2.70 3.26 -5.19
C HIS A 95 -3.54 4.45 -5.64
N VAL A 96 -3.49 4.83 -6.92
CA VAL A 96 -4.37 5.86 -7.51
C VAL A 96 -5.84 5.50 -7.30
N SER A 97 -6.22 4.28 -7.70
CA SER A 97 -7.62 3.82 -7.58
C SER A 97 -8.10 3.83 -6.13
N LEU A 98 -7.25 3.41 -5.19
CA LEU A 98 -7.58 3.36 -3.77
C LEU A 98 -7.69 4.76 -3.17
N PHE A 99 -6.81 5.68 -3.57
CA PHE A 99 -6.85 7.08 -3.17
C PHE A 99 -8.15 7.75 -3.63
N GLU A 100 -8.47 7.67 -4.92
CA GLU A 100 -9.71 8.23 -5.48
C GLU A 100 -10.94 7.71 -4.74
N ALA A 101 -11.04 6.38 -4.60
CA ALA A 101 -12.17 5.77 -3.91
C ALA A 101 -12.30 6.22 -2.45
N THR A 102 -11.18 6.55 -1.80
CA THR A 102 -11.15 7.00 -0.41
C THR A 102 -11.58 8.46 -0.28
N ILE A 103 -11.06 9.33 -1.14
CA ILE A 103 -11.40 10.76 -1.17
C ILE A 103 -12.85 10.98 -1.60
N ASP A 104 -13.34 10.20 -2.57
CA ASP A 104 -14.75 10.20 -2.99
C ASP A 104 -15.70 9.59 -1.95
N ARG A 105 -15.15 9.13 -0.81
CA ARG A 105 -15.87 8.41 0.26
C ARG A 105 -16.64 7.19 -0.27
N ASN A 106 -16.20 6.60 -1.38
CA ASN A 106 -16.82 5.43 -2.00
C ASN A 106 -16.38 4.16 -1.26
N ALA A 107 -17.05 3.96 -0.14
CA ALA A 107 -16.87 2.84 0.78
C ALA A 107 -16.76 1.46 0.10
N LEU A 108 -17.70 1.16 -0.79
CA LEU A 108 -17.77 -0.13 -1.47
C LEU A 108 -16.59 -0.32 -2.44
N ARG A 109 -16.25 0.72 -3.22
CA ARG A 109 -15.11 0.69 -4.14
C ARG A 109 -13.80 0.53 -3.39
N ALA A 110 -13.57 1.32 -2.33
CA ALA A 110 -12.35 1.27 -1.53
C ALA A 110 -12.14 -0.09 -0.85
N CYS A 111 -13.21 -0.73 -0.36
CA CYS A 111 -13.12 -2.09 0.20
C CYS A 111 -12.67 -3.12 -0.83
N ARG A 112 -13.33 -3.16 -2.00
CA ARG A 112 -12.97 -4.10 -3.07
C ARG A 112 -11.53 -3.90 -3.55
N LEU A 113 -11.10 -2.65 -3.71
CA LEU A 113 -9.73 -2.32 -4.11
C LEU A 113 -8.71 -2.76 -3.04
N THR A 114 -9.02 -2.57 -1.76
CA THR A 114 -8.13 -3.02 -0.66
C THR A 114 -7.99 -4.55 -0.65
N GLU A 115 -9.09 -5.27 -0.80
CA GLU A 115 -9.09 -6.74 -0.87
C GLU A 115 -8.26 -7.24 -2.06
N HIS A 116 -8.48 -6.64 -3.24
CA HIS A 116 -7.74 -6.98 -4.45
C HIS A 116 -6.24 -6.71 -4.32
N HIS A 117 -5.87 -5.55 -3.77
CA HIS A 117 -4.47 -5.17 -3.53
C HIS A 117 -3.78 -6.18 -2.61
N ILE A 118 -4.42 -6.59 -1.51
CA ILE A 118 -3.86 -7.59 -0.59
C ILE A 118 -3.72 -8.95 -1.29
N ALA A 119 -4.72 -9.39 -2.06
CA ALA A 119 -4.69 -10.67 -2.75
C ALA A 119 -3.55 -10.74 -3.79
N ARG A 120 -3.38 -9.72 -4.64
CA ARG A 120 -2.30 -9.68 -5.64
C ARG A 120 -0.91 -9.74 -5.01
N ARG A 121 -0.73 -9.08 -3.86
CA ARG A 121 0.53 -9.11 -3.11
C ARG A 121 0.84 -10.50 -2.56
N VAL A 122 -0.18 -11.20 -2.07
CA VAL A 122 -0.03 -12.60 -1.61
C VAL A 122 0.30 -13.52 -2.78
N ASP A 123 -0.37 -13.36 -3.92
CA ASP A 123 -0.10 -14.16 -5.12
C ASP A 123 1.32 -13.96 -5.65
N GLY A 124 1.83 -12.71 -5.64
CA GLY A 124 3.22 -12.42 -6.02
C GLY A 124 4.24 -13.10 -5.11
N ILE A 125 4.00 -13.11 -3.80
CA ILE A 125 4.83 -13.81 -2.81
C ILE A 125 4.78 -15.33 -3.03
N LEU A 126 3.59 -15.90 -3.28
CA LEU A 126 3.41 -17.34 -3.49
C LEU A 126 4.07 -17.83 -4.77
N ARG A 127 3.97 -17.07 -5.88
CA ARG A 127 4.66 -17.39 -7.13
C ARG A 127 6.17 -17.44 -6.94
N HIS A 128 6.73 -16.46 -6.23
CA HIS A 128 8.14 -16.46 -5.89
C HIS A 128 8.55 -17.64 -4.99
N ALA A 129 7.73 -17.99 -3.99
CA ALA A 129 8.00 -19.13 -3.12
C ALA A 129 7.96 -20.48 -3.88
N GLY A 130 7.10 -20.60 -4.89
CA GLY A 130 6.99 -21.76 -5.77
C GLY A 130 8.18 -21.92 -6.73
N GLU A 131 8.74 -20.82 -7.23
CA GLU A 131 9.94 -20.83 -8.09
C GLU A 131 11.22 -21.26 -7.36
N HIS A 132 11.27 -21.10 -6.02
CA HIS A 132 12.41 -21.49 -5.18
C HIS A 132 12.25 -22.87 -4.50
N THR A 133 11.19 -23.63 -4.81
CA THR A 133 10.98 -24.99 -4.28
C THR A 133 11.42 -26.12 -5.21
N ASP A 134 11.97 -25.82 -6.39
CA ASP A 134 12.53 -26.82 -7.30
C ASP A 134 14.03 -27.02 -7.05
N TRP A 135 14.35 -27.76 -5.98
CA TRP A 135 15.70 -28.28 -5.70
C TRP A 135 15.73 -29.79 -5.97
N ARG A 136 15.50 -30.19 -7.23
CA ARG A 136 15.82 -31.54 -7.70
C ARG A 136 17.17 -31.58 -8.40
#